data_AF-A0A6B2XIQ5-F1
#
_entry.id   AF-A0A6B2XIQ5-F1
#
_cell.length_a   1.000
_cell.length_b   1.000
_cell.length_c   1.000
_cell.angle_alpha   90.00
_cell.angle_beta   90.00
_cell.angle_gamma   90.00
#
_symmetry.space_group_name_H-M   'P 1'
#
loop_
_entity.id
_entity.type
_entity.pdbx_description
1 polymer ?
#
loop_
_entity_poly.entity_id
_entity_poly.type
_entity_poly.pdbx_seq_one_letter_code
_entity_poly.pdbx_strand_id
1 'polypeptide(L)'
;MKRSALVSILAAALLSVGLAAEAPEASAAVACTAADADVYTPPTTVPATPGTVLVCRPVTLSQVPGNISMSAWKVLYSSTDNQGRPVAVSGTLAVPTAPWTGTGPRPVVAFHPGTLGLGPQCAFSKQLAGAYQDEYEGDNIAALLKAGYAVAATDGPGYLDGQTHRYVAGTDAGHALLDIARAAPAVPGSGLSRQARIGLWGYSEGGAASLWAAQLAAGYAPELTVVGDASGGIPGDLKQVAAGLDGGAFSGFLADAAIGIQAAHPALPFDSLLNDQGKEAVRTAKSVCLAGTVTALAGKSIKDFTTAGLTLDQLYQQRGTDGRTWGQVLDAQKLGVNLGTYRIAFPVLQYRGALDEVIPTATEDAVRTAYCAADVRTGWKVYPGDHLLTDNQAVGDVVSWLGDRFAGRAAQSDC
;
A
#
# COMPACT_ATOMS: atom_id res chain seq x y z
N MET A 1 1.44 -90.72 -22.71
CA MET A 1 0.53 -91.07 -21.59
C MET A 1 0.81 -90.14 -20.42
N LYS A 2 -0.28 -89.61 -19.85
CA LYS A 2 -0.41 -88.61 -18.78
C LYS A 2 0.70 -88.59 -17.71
N ARG A 3 1.15 -87.40 -17.30
CA ARG A 3 1.46 -87.10 -15.88
C ARG A 3 1.42 -85.59 -15.58
N SER A 4 0.69 -85.30 -14.51
CA SER A 4 0.28 -84.05 -13.90
C SER A 4 1.41 -83.12 -13.47
N ALA A 5 1.14 -81.81 -13.40
CA ALA A 5 1.82 -80.89 -12.50
C ALA A 5 0.79 -79.94 -11.86
N LEU A 6 0.80 -79.90 -10.53
CA LEU A 6 -0.10 -79.14 -9.66
C LEU A 6 0.16 -77.63 -9.75
N VAL A 7 -0.92 -76.86 -9.65
CA VAL A 7 -0.93 -75.41 -9.43
C VAL A 7 -0.97 -75.15 -7.92
N SER A 8 -0.05 -74.32 -7.42
CA SER A 8 -0.14 -73.71 -6.09
C SER A 8 -0.33 -72.20 -6.24
N ILE A 9 -1.46 -71.68 -5.76
CA ILE A 9 -1.81 -70.26 -5.75
C ILE A 9 -1.32 -69.67 -4.42
N LEU A 10 -0.40 -68.71 -4.48
CA LEU A 10 -0.10 -67.81 -3.35
C LEU A 10 -0.86 -66.49 -3.59
N ALA A 11 -1.78 -66.15 -2.69
CA ALA A 11 -2.41 -64.84 -2.64
C ALA A 11 -1.59 -63.91 -1.72
N ALA A 12 -1.05 -62.82 -2.27
CA ALA A 12 -0.42 -61.76 -1.51
C ALA A 12 -1.46 -60.67 -1.20
N ALA A 13 -1.68 -60.39 0.09
CA ALA A 13 -2.51 -59.26 0.54
C ALA A 13 -1.67 -57.97 0.56
N LEU A 14 -2.07 -56.97 -0.23
CA LEU A 14 -1.51 -55.62 -0.21
C LEU A 14 -2.29 -54.78 0.81
N LEU A 15 -1.62 -54.32 1.87
CA LEU A 15 -2.14 -53.29 2.77
C LEU A 15 -1.91 -51.91 2.15
N SER A 16 -3.00 -51.25 1.77
CA SER A 16 -3.01 -49.84 1.38
C SER A 16 -3.15 -48.95 2.61
N VAL A 17 -2.10 -48.18 2.94
CA VAL A 17 -2.14 -47.12 3.95
C VAL A 17 -2.73 -45.87 3.28
N GLY A 18 -3.96 -45.52 3.62
CA GLY A 18 -4.59 -44.28 3.16
C GLY A 18 -4.06 -43.09 3.95
N LEU A 19 -3.35 -42.17 3.30
CA LEU A 19 -3.18 -40.81 3.82
C LEU A 19 -4.50 -40.06 3.63
N ALA A 20 -5.18 -39.77 4.73
CA ALA A 20 -6.30 -38.83 4.72
C ALA A 20 -5.74 -37.42 4.54
N ALA A 21 -6.03 -36.79 3.40
CA ALA A 21 -5.86 -35.36 3.24
C ALA A 21 -6.98 -34.66 4.00
N GLU A 22 -6.63 -33.90 5.04
CA GLU A 22 -7.58 -33.02 5.73
C GLU A 22 -8.06 -31.95 4.75
N ALA A 23 -9.38 -31.87 4.57
CA ALA A 23 -10.01 -30.80 3.80
C ALA A 23 -9.83 -29.46 4.54
N PRO A 24 -9.57 -28.35 3.83
CA PRO A 24 -9.46 -27.06 4.47
C PRO A 24 -10.78 -26.70 5.17
N GLU A 25 -10.70 -26.36 6.45
CA GLU A 25 -11.84 -25.86 7.21
C GLU A 25 -12.46 -24.66 6.48
N ALA A 26 -13.74 -24.77 6.15
CA ALA A 26 -14.49 -23.66 5.59
C ALA A 26 -14.56 -22.54 6.62
N SER A 27 -13.75 -21.50 6.43
CA SER A 27 -13.81 -20.27 7.21
C SER A 27 -15.25 -19.75 7.22
N ALA A 28 -15.84 -19.60 8.41
CA ALA A 28 -17.17 -19.04 8.56
C ALA A 28 -17.20 -17.63 7.93
N ALA A 29 -18.19 -17.35 7.08
CA ALA A 29 -18.30 -16.07 6.41
C ALA A 29 -18.47 -14.93 7.43
N VAL A 30 -17.60 -13.91 7.36
CA VAL A 30 -17.61 -12.74 8.25
C VAL A 30 -18.84 -11.87 7.99
N ALA A 31 -19.81 -11.78 8.90
CA ALA A 31 -21.10 -11.11 8.66
C ALA A 31 -21.05 -9.57 8.54
N CYS A 32 -19.88 -8.95 8.59
CA CYS A 32 -19.67 -7.50 8.68
C CYS A 32 -20.56 -6.78 9.72
N THR A 33 -20.54 -7.22 10.97
CA THR A 33 -21.31 -6.60 12.07
C THR A 33 -20.45 -6.24 13.29
N ALA A 34 -19.13 -6.14 13.10
CA ALA A 34 -18.20 -5.88 14.20
C ALA A 34 -18.33 -4.45 14.76
N ALA A 35 -17.81 -4.23 15.97
CA ALA A 35 -17.68 -2.89 16.50
C ALA A 35 -16.58 -2.11 15.75
N ASP A 36 -16.61 -0.77 15.82
CA ASP A 36 -15.59 0.05 15.13
C ASP A 36 -14.17 -0.22 15.66
N ALA A 37 -14.04 -0.39 16.97
CA ALA A 37 -12.76 -0.66 17.64
C ALA A 37 -12.14 -2.00 17.20
N ASP A 38 -12.98 -3.00 16.87
CA ASP A 38 -12.50 -4.33 16.45
C ASP A 38 -11.74 -4.28 15.12
N VAL A 39 -12.00 -3.28 14.27
CA VAL A 39 -11.27 -3.09 13.01
C VAL A 39 -9.81 -2.68 13.27
N TYR A 40 -9.54 -1.99 14.37
CA TYR A 40 -8.22 -1.45 14.69
C TYR A 40 -7.51 -2.24 15.79
N THR A 41 -8.17 -3.22 16.40
CA THR A 41 -7.55 -4.08 17.40
C THR A 41 -6.66 -5.13 16.71
N PRO A 42 -5.36 -5.22 17.05
CA PRO A 42 -4.50 -6.27 16.51
C PRO A 42 -5.07 -7.67 16.82
N PRO A 43 -5.24 -8.54 15.81
CA PRO A 43 -5.74 -9.88 16.03
C PRO A 43 -4.68 -10.74 16.73
N THR A 44 -5.11 -11.73 17.50
CA THR A 44 -4.21 -12.69 18.15
C THR A 44 -3.46 -13.57 17.15
N THR A 45 -4.05 -13.82 15.98
CA THR A 45 -3.46 -14.58 14.88
C THR A 45 -3.87 -13.96 13.56
N VAL A 46 -2.90 -13.79 12.66
CA VAL A 46 -3.14 -13.31 11.30
C VAL A 46 -3.09 -14.49 10.33
N PRO A 47 -4.13 -14.72 9.50
CA PRO A 47 -4.08 -15.72 8.46
C PRO A 47 -2.90 -15.52 7.50
N ALA A 48 -2.21 -16.61 7.16
CA ALA A 48 -1.07 -16.56 6.23
C ALA A 48 -1.48 -16.27 4.77
N THR A 49 -2.74 -16.51 4.42
CA THR A 49 -3.28 -16.19 3.09
C THR A 49 -3.56 -14.68 3.00
N PRO A 50 -2.84 -13.91 2.16
CA PRO A 50 -3.05 -12.48 2.03
C PRO A 50 -4.44 -12.14 1.45
N GLY A 51 -4.99 -11.00 1.84
CA GLY A 51 -6.32 -10.54 1.44
C GLY A 51 -7.48 -11.27 2.12
N THR A 52 -7.24 -12.04 3.18
CA THR A 52 -8.32 -12.63 3.99
C THR A 52 -8.98 -11.53 4.80
N VAL A 53 -10.31 -11.42 4.77
CA VAL A 53 -11.05 -10.49 5.63
C VAL A 53 -11.18 -11.09 7.02
N LEU A 54 -10.66 -10.41 8.04
CA LEU A 54 -10.75 -10.82 9.44
C LEU A 54 -11.96 -10.19 10.14
N VAL A 55 -12.12 -8.87 9.95
CA VAL A 55 -13.16 -8.06 10.58
C VAL A 55 -13.71 -7.09 9.54
N CYS A 56 -15.00 -6.83 9.57
CA CYS A 56 -15.59 -5.75 8.79
C CYS A 56 -16.83 -5.19 9.48
N ARG A 57 -17.17 -3.94 9.13
CA ARG A 57 -18.42 -3.30 9.55
C ARG A 57 -18.86 -2.23 8.54
N PRO A 58 -20.16 -1.96 8.38
CA PRO A 58 -20.63 -0.90 7.52
C PRO A 58 -20.26 0.46 8.11
N VAL A 59 -19.98 1.46 7.28
CA VAL A 59 -19.58 2.80 7.71
C VAL A 59 -20.15 3.88 6.79
N THR A 60 -20.34 5.08 7.31
CA THR A 60 -20.59 6.28 6.50
C THR A 60 -19.27 7.00 6.26
N LEU A 61 -18.92 7.26 5.01
CA LEU A 61 -17.73 8.04 4.65
C LEU A 61 -18.10 9.52 4.52
N SER A 62 -18.15 10.21 5.66
CA SER A 62 -18.62 11.60 5.74
C SER A 62 -17.71 12.61 5.06
N GLN A 63 -16.43 12.27 4.81
CA GLN A 63 -15.47 13.14 4.14
C GLN A 63 -15.33 12.86 2.64
N VAL A 64 -16.11 11.93 2.09
CA VAL A 64 -16.24 11.79 0.64
C VAL A 64 -17.29 12.77 0.14
N PRO A 65 -16.92 13.86 -0.57
CA PRO A 65 -17.85 14.92 -0.94
C PRO A 65 -18.78 14.52 -2.08
N GLY A 66 -19.84 15.32 -2.26
CA GLY A 66 -20.76 15.20 -3.40
C GLY A 66 -21.94 14.25 -3.21
N ASN A 67 -22.26 13.85 -1.97
CA ASN A 67 -23.46 13.08 -1.60
C ASN A 67 -23.67 11.82 -2.46
N ILE A 68 -22.59 11.09 -2.72
CA ILE A 68 -22.61 9.90 -3.57
C ILE A 68 -23.30 8.77 -2.81
N SER A 69 -24.32 8.18 -3.42
CA SER A 69 -24.97 6.99 -2.85
C SER A 69 -24.06 5.77 -2.98
N MET A 70 -23.64 5.22 -1.85
CA MET A 70 -22.70 4.10 -1.77
C MET A 70 -23.00 3.19 -0.59
N SER A 71 -22.57 1.93 -0.70
CA SER A 71 -22.36 1.06 0.45
C SER A 71 -20.87 1.08 0.77
N ALA A 72 -20.52 1.26 2.05
CA ALA A 72 -19.13 1.31 2.47
C ALA A 72 -18.89 0.51 3.75
N TRP A 73 -17.67 0.01 3.89
CA TRP A 73 -17.22 -0.79 5.02
C TRP A 73 -15.83 -0.36 5.46
N LYS A 74 -15.60 -0.35 6.76
CA LYS A 74 -14.25 -0.49 7.32
C LYS A 74 -13.92 -1.98 7.40
N VAL A 75 -12.69 -2.34 7.07
CA VAL A 75 -12.22 -3.73 7.03
C VAL A 75 -10.87 -3.88 7.70
N LEU A 76 -10.65 -5.03 8.34
CA LEU A 76 -9.35 -5.53 8.77
C LEU A 76 -9.05 -6.78 7.94
N TYR A 77 -7.92 -6.80 7.26
CA TYR A 77 -7.55 -7.87 6.35
C TYR A 77 -6.09 -8.30 6.54
N SER A 78 -5.75 -9.53 6.16
CA SER A 78 -4.37 -10.02 6.21
C SER A 78 -3.55 -9.50 5.04
N SER A 79 -2.28 -9.21 5.28
CA SER A 79 -1.26 -8.87 4.30
C SER A 79 0.08 -9.49 4.71
N THR A 80 1.16 -9.15 4.01
CA THR A 80 2.51 -9.70 4.22
C THR A 80 3.52 -8.57 4.35
N ASP A 81 4.39 -8.62 5.36
CA ASP A 81 5.47 -7.63 5.50
C ASP A 81 6.69 -7.91 4.60
N ASN A 82 7.62 -6.96 4.56
CA ASN A 82 8.93 -7.08 3.88
C ASN A 82 9.82 -8.24 4.38
N GLN A 83 9.45 -8.97 5.43
CA GLN A 83 10.12 -10.20 5.86
C GLN A 83 9.32 -11.47 5.55
N GLY A 84 8.20 -11.35 4.81
CA GLY A 84 7.35 -12.48 4.44
C GLY A 84 6.43 -12.95 5.57
N ARG A 85 6.27 -12.18 6.65
CA ARG A 85 5.43 -12.55 7.79
C ARG A 85 4.00 -12.02 7.61
N PRO A 86 2.97 -12.79 8.01
CA PRO A 86 1.60 -12.30 8.00
C PRO A 86 1.41 -11.11 8.96
N VAL A 87 0.78 -10.05 8.47
CA VAL A 87 0.39 -8.85 9.23
C VAL A 87 -1.07 -8.49 8.96
N ALA A 88 -1.73 -7.80 9.89
CA ALA A 88 -3.09 -7.31 9.68
C ALA A 88 -3.07 -5.81 9.34
N VAL A 89 -3.93 -5.41 8.41
CA VAL A 89 -4.01 -4.04 7.89
C VAL A 89 -5.47 -3.60 7.83
N SER A 90 -5.75 -2.36 8.24
CA SER A 90 -7.08 -1.77 8.14
C SER A 90 -7.27 -1.03 6.81
N GLY A 91 -8.52 -0.78 6.44
CA GLY A 91 -8.85 0.00 5.26
C GLY A 91 -10.35 0.21 5.08
N THR A 92 -10.72 0.75 3.93
CA THR A 92 -12.09 1.05 3.54
C THR A 92 -12.42 0.41 2.20
N LEU A 93 -13.60 -0.18 2.10
CA LEU A 93 -14.23 -0.55 0.83
C LEU A 93 -15.44 0.36 0.59
N ALA A 94 -15.56 0.97 -0.58
CA ALA A 94 -16.73 1.75 -0.99
C ALA A 94 -17.22 1.30 -2.37
N VAL A 95 -18.51 1.05 -2.50
CA VAL A 95 -19.16 0.58 -3.73
C VAL A 95 -20.36 1.47 -4.05
N PRO A 96 -20.41 2.11 -5.24
CA PRO A 96 -21.58 2.88 -5.65
C PRO A 96 -22.83 2.00 -5.70
N THR A 97 -23.97 2.49 -5.17
CA THR A 97 -25.24 1.76 -5.22
C THR A 97 -25.90 1.82 -6.59
N ALA A 98 -25.56 2.83 -7.41
CA ALA A 98 -26.01 2.92 -8.79
C ALA A 98 -25.51 1.70 -9.59
N PRO A 99 -26.36 1.02 -10.39
CA PRO A 99 -25.95 -0.14 -11.18
C PRO A 99 -24.74 0.15 -12.06
N TRP A 100 -23.80 -0.80 -12.16
CA TRP A 100 -22.69 -0.72 -13.10
C TRP A 100 -23.20 -0.90 -14.54
N THR A 101 -22.89 0.04 -15.42
CA THR A 101 -23.36 0.06 -16.81
C THR A 101 -22.26 -0.27 -17.83
N GLY A 102 -21.01 -0.43 -17.39
CA GLY A 102 -19.92 -0.86 -18.26
C GLY A 102 -19.92 -2.36 -18.54
N THR A 103 -18.98 -2.81 -19.36
CA THR A 103 -18.85 -4.22 -19.73
C THR A 103 -18.21 -5.05 -18.63
N GLY A 104 -18.75 -6.25 -18.37
CA GLY A 104 -18.20 -7.17 -17.37
C GLY A 104 -18.44 -6.73 -15.93
N PRO A 105 -17.72 -7.30 -14.95
CA PRO A 105 -17.84 -6.90 -13.55
C PRO A 105 -17.46 -5.44 -13.31
N ARG A 106 -18.04 -4.82 -12.28
CA ARG A 106 -17.63 -3.47 -11.85
C ARG A 106 -16.14 -3.46 -11.53
N PRO A 107 -15.35 -2.55 -12.12
CA PRO A 107 -13.94 -2.40 -11.78
C PRO A 107 -13.72 -1.94 -10.34
N VAL A 108 -12.56 -2.28 -9.79
CA VAL A 108 -12.11 -1.84 -8.47
C VAL A 108 -10.83 -1.03 -8.64
N VAL A 109 -10.77 0.14 -8.01
CA VAL A 109 -9.52 0.88 -7.83
C VAL A 109 -8.99 0.60 -6.43
N ALA A 110 -7.84 -0.05 -6.36
CA ALA A 110 -7.06 -0.16 -5.14
C ALA A 110 -6.36 1.19 -4.93
N PHE A 111 -6.60 1.82 -3.79
CA PHE A 111 -6.12 3.16 -3.50
C PHE A 111 -5.21 3.17 -2.27
N HIS A 112 -4.05 3.80 -2.38
CA HIS A 112 -3.21 4.11 -1.23
C HIS A 112 -3.15 5.64 -1.08
N PRO A 113 -3.51 6.18 0.09
CA PRO A 113 -3.43 7.62 0.30
C PRO A 113 -1.99 8.10 0.31
N GLY A 114 -1.80 9.40 0.09
CA GLY A 114 -0.57 10.08 0.45
C GLY A 114 -0.37 10.15 1.97
N THR A 115 0.62 10.94 2.40
CA THR A 115 1.02 11.00 3.80
C THR A 115 -0.10 11.55 4.70
N LEU A 116 -0.48 10.79 5.73
CA LEU A 116 -1.46 11.20 6.73
C LEU A 116 -0.86 11.37 8.14
N GLY A 117 0.40 10.97 8.35
CA GLY A 117 1.10 11.00 9.63
C GLY A 117 1.00 9.68 10.42
N LEU A 118 1.74 9.57 11.52
CA LEU A 118 1.97 8.27 12.17
C LEU A 118 1.00 7.92 13.30
N GLY A 119 0.19 8.88 13.76
CA GLY A 119 -0.78 8.64 14.82
C GLY A 119 -1.83 7.59 14.42
N PRO A 120 -2.31 6.76 15.37
CA PRO A 120 -3.34 5.75 15.06
C PRO A 120 -4.66 6.38 14.59
N GLN A 121 -4.93 7.64 14.92
CA GLN A 121 -6.08 8.39 14.43
C GLN A 121 -5.96 8.84 12.96
N CYS A 122 -4.75 8.78 12.40
CA CYS A 122 -4.43 9.29 11.06
C CYS A 122 -4.76 8.29 9.95
N ALA A 123 -5.07 7.03 10.30
CA ALA A 123 -5.53 6.01 9.36
C ALA A 123 -6.63 6.56 8.45
N PHE A 124 -6.47 6.42 7.13
CA PHE A 124 -7.38 7.02 6.14
C PHE A 124 -8.82 6.56 6.32
N SER A 125 -9.03 5.30 6.67
CA SER A 125 -10.34 4.72 6.99
C SER A 125 -11.03 5.39 8.20
N LYS A 126 -10.28 5.92 9.17
CA LYS A 126 -10.82 6.72 10.27
C LYS A 126 -11.16 8.13 9.80
N GLN A 127 -10.26 8.74 9.02
CA GLN A 127 -10.42 10.12 8.56
C GLN A 127 -11.59 10.27 7.60
N LEU A 128 -11.70 9.40 6.57
CA LEU A 128 -12.83 9.35 5.63
C LEU A 128 -14.19 9.19 6.34
N ALA A 129 -14.20 8.51 7.49
CA ALA A 129 -15.41 8.28 8.27
C ALA A 129 -15.80 9.47 9.19
N GLY A 130 -14.95 10.49 9.32
CA GLY A 130 -15.26 11.68 10.13
C GLY A 130 -14.53 11.77 11.47
N ALA A 131 -13.68 10.81 11.84
CA ALA A 131 -13.12 10.73 13.20
C ALA A 131 -12.03 11.78 13.49
N TYR A 132 -11.22 12.10 12.49
CA TYR A 132 -10.17 13.14 12.51
C TYR A 132 -10.09 13.73 11.09
N GLN A 133 -9.81 15.04 10.96
CA GLN A 133 -9.91 15.76 9.69
C GLN A 133 -8.58 16.43 9.32
N ASP A 134 -7.72 15.65 8.66
CA ASP A 134 -6.41 16.07 8.13
C ASP A 134 -6.08 15.32 6.82
N GLU A 135 -7.05 14.56 6.29
CA GLU A 135 -6.97 13.94 4.97
C GLU A 135 -7.37 14.96 3.88
N TYR A 136 -6.83 14.78 2.68
CA TYR A 136 -7.00 15.71 1.56
C TYR A 136 -7.38 15.00 0.25
N GLU A 137 -7.72 13.71 0.30
CA GLU A 137 -7.93 12.85 -0.88
C GLU A 137 -9.37 12.32 -0.97
N GLY A 138 -10.29 12.78 -0.11
CA GLY A 138 -11.72 12.51 -0.21
C GLY A 138 -12.30 12.83 -1.61
N ASP A 139 -11.82 13.89 -2.26
CA ASP A 139 -12.19 14.24 -3.64
C ASP A 139 -11.73 13.20 -4.67
N ASN A 140 -10.58 12.55 -4.46
CA ASN A 140 -10.07 11.46 -5.32
C ASN A 140 -11.02 10.26 -5.24
N ILE A 141 -11.41 9.89 -4.01
CA ILE A 141 -12.40 8.83 -3.75
C ILE A 141 -13.75 9.18 -4.37
N ALA A 142 -14.20 10.43 -4.22
CA ALA A 142 -15.46 10.91 -4.78
C ALA A 142 -15.46 10.83 -6.31
N ALA A 143 -14.36 11.19 -6.97
CA ALA A 143 -14.24 11.14 -8.43
C ALA A 143 -14.32 9.71 -8.96
N LEU A 144 -13.65 8.74 -8.31
CA LEU A 144 -13.73 7.32 -8.64
C LEU A 144 -15.15 6.76 -8.50
N LEU A 145 -15.80 7.07 -7.38
CA LEU A 145 -17.16 6.61 -7.10
C LEU A 145 -18.18 7.23 -8.06
N LYS A 146 -18.03 8.51 -8.43
CA LYS A 146 -18.84 9.18 -9.47
C LYS A 146 -18.64 8.57 -10.86
N ALA A 147 -17.44 8.09 -11.16
CA ALA A 147 -17.17 7.32 -12.39
C ALA A 147 -17.74 5.89 -12.35
N GLY A 148 -18.32 5.47 -11.21
CA GLY A 148 -18.95 4.16 -11.05
C GLY A 148 -17.98 3.05 -10.68
N TYR A 149 -16.72 3.35 -10.35
CA TYR A 149 -15.77 2.35 -9.87
C TYR A 149 -15.99 2.07 -8.38
N ALA A 150 -15.74 0.83 -7.96
CA ALA A 150 -15.57 0.57 -6.53
C ALA A 150 -14.17 1.00 -6.09
N VAL A 151 -14.03 1.41 -4.83
CA VAL A 151 -12.76 1.85 -4.27
C VAL A 151 -12.41 0.98 -3.07
N ALA A 152 -11.23 0.37 -3.11
CA ALA A 152 -10.65 -0.43 -2.05
C ALA A 152 -9.40 0.30 -1.53
N ALA A 153 -9.59 1.18 -0.55
CA ALA A 153 -8.54 2.04 -0.01
C ALA A 153 -7.89 1.36 1.20
N THR A 154 -6.57 1.18 1.17
CA THR A 154 -5.84 0.67 2.34
C THR A 154 -5.36 1.81 3.22
N ASP A 155 -5.25 1.56 4.53
CA ASP A 155 -4.53 2.46 5.43
C ASP A 155 -3.00 2.27 5.35
N GLY A 156 -2.52 1.18 4.74
CA GLY A 156 -1.14 0.72 4.90
C GLY A 156 -0.88 0.09 6.28
N PRO A 157 0.18 -0.70 6.45
CA PRO A 157 0.45 -1.39 7.71
C PRO A 157 0.79 -0.45 8.87
N GLY A 158 0.44 -0.86 10.10
CA GLY A 158 0.89 -0.20 11.32
C GLY A 158 -0.05 0.84 11.94
N TYR A 159 -1.29 0.96 11.45
CA TYR A 159 -2.33 1.82 12.05
C TYR A 159 -3.23 1.14 13.10
N LEU A 160 -2.99 -0.15 13.39
CA LEU A 160 -3.68 -0.85 14.47
C LEU A 160 -3.20 -0.37 15.84
N ASP A 161 -4.02 -0.55 16.87
CA ASP A 161 -3.75 -0.06 18.22
C ASP A 161 -2.40 -0.58 18.75
N GLY A 162 -1.57 0.34 19.22
CA GLY A 162 -0.23 0.05 19.73
C GLY A 162 0.84 -0.20 18.66
N GLN A 163 0.50 -0.12 17.38
CA GLN A 163 1.46 -0.22 16.28
C GLN A 163 1.94 1.18 15.83
N THR A 164 2.87 1.20 14.89
CA THR A 164 3.39 2.42 14.28
C THR A 164 3.34 2.23 12.77
N HIS A 165 2.75 3.20 12.06
CA HIS A 165 2.64 3.14 10.61
C HIS A 165 4.02 2.95 9.99
N ARG A 166 4.11 2.00 9.06
CA ARG A 166 5.34 1.65 8.34
C ARG A 166 5.53 2.59 7.15
N TYR A 167 5.53 3.88 7.46
CA TYR A 167 5.59 4.98 6.50
C TYR A 167 6.74 4.79 5.51
N VAL A 168 6.45 4.93 4.22
CA VAL A 168 7.34 4.74 3.07
C VAL A 168 8.09 3.39 2.98
N ALA A 169 7.65 2.36 3.72
CA ALA A 169 8.13 1.00 3.54
C ALA A 169 7.46 0.36 2.32
N GLY A 170 8.16 0.39 1.18
CA GLY A 170 7.60 0.13 -0.13
C GLY A 170 6.99 -1.27 -0.31
N THR A 171 7.70 -2.33 0.08
CA THR A 171 7.18 -3.70 -0.03
C THR A 171 5.93 -3.91 0.83
N ASP A 172 5.95 -3.41 2.05
CA ASP A 172 4.81 -3.45 2.98
C ASP A 172 3.58 -2.73 2.41
N ALA A 173 3.77 -1.51 1.90
CA ALA A 173 2.70 -0.71 1.32
C ALA A 173 2.15 -1.32 0.00
N GLY A 174 3.04 -1.83 -0.86
CA GLY A 174 2.66 -2.49 -2.10
C GLY A 174 1.86 -3.78 -1.87
N HIS A 175 2.26 -4.61 -0.89
CA HIS A 175 1.48 -5.78 -0.50
C HIS A 175 0.11 -5.38 0.04
N ALA A 176 0.03 -4.42 0.96
CA ALA A 176 -1.23 -3.93 1.51
C ALA A 176 -2.19 -3.44 0.41
N LEU A 177 -1.69 -2.68 -0.56
CA LEU A 177 -2.49 -2.18 -1.68
C LEU A 177 -3.03 -3.31 -2.59
N LEU A 178 -2.24 -4.35 -2.87
CA LEU A 178 -2.72 -5.53 -3.61
C LEU A 178 -3.70 -6.36 -2.79
N ASP A 179 -3.47 -6.47 -1.48
CA ASP A 179 -4.25 -7.32 -0.59
C ASP A 179 -5.61 -6.72 -0.22
N ILE A 180 -5.75 -5.40 -0.15
CA ILE A 180 -7.08 -4.76 -0.04
C ILE A 180 -7.92 -5.04 -1.30
N ALA A 181 -7.29 -5.11 -2.48
CA ALA A 181 -7.97 -5.49 -3.71
C ALA A 181 -8.42 -6.97 -3.70
N ARG A 182 -7.62 -7.88 -3.13
CA ARG A 182 -8.00 -9.29 -2.88
C ARG A 182 -9.16 -9.42 -1.90
N ALA A 183 -9.15 -8.59 -0.84
CA ALA A 183 -10.14 -8.61 0.21
C ALA A 183 -11.51 -8.09 -0.27
N ALA A 184 -11.53 -7.10 -1.16
CA ALA A 184 -12.73 -6.41 -1.63
C ALA A 184 -13.90 -7.35 -2.03
N PRO A 185 -13.74 -8.35 -2.93
CA PRO A 185 -14.82 -9.28 -3.30
C PRO A 185 -15.23 -10.25 -2.18
N ALA A 186 -14.42 -10.39 -1.13
CA ALA A 186 -14.72 -11.26 0.01
C ALA A 186 -15.56 -10.56 1.09
N VAL A 187 -15.69 -9.22 1.05
CA VAL A 187 -16.53 -8.46 1.99
C VAL A 187 -18.01 -8.72 1.70
N PRO A 188 -18.80 -9.28 2.65
CA PRO A 188 -20.20 -9.55 2.39
C PRO A 188 -21.02 -8.28 2.14
N GLY A 189 -21.88 -8.35 1.11
CA GLY A 189 -22.65 -7.21 0.64
C GLY A 189 -21.93 -6.32 -0.38
N SER A 190 -20.65 -6.53 -0.66
CA SER A 190 -19.92 -5.74 -1.66
C SER A 190 -20.46 -5.91 -3.09
N GLY A 191 -20.93 -7.12 -3.43
CA GLY A 191 -21.38 -7.45 -4.80
C GLY A 191 -20.26 -7.46 -5.84
N LEU A 192 -18.99 -7.41 -5.41
CA LEU A 192 -17.83 -7.38 -6.30
C LEU A 192 -17.42 -8.79 -6.73
N SER A 193 -16.94 -8.89 -7.96
CA SER A 193 -16.44 -10.14 -8.54
C SER A 193 -14.95 -10.29 -8.28
N ARG A 194 -14.49 -11.53 -8.05
CA ARG A 194 -13.05 -11.86 -8.03
C ARG A 194 -12.38 -11.69 -9.41
N GLN A 195 -13.17 -11.58 -10.48
CA GLN A 195 -12.73 -11.32 -11.84
C GLN A 195 -12.79 -9.83 -12.21
N ALA A 196 -13.05 -8.94 -11.23
CA ALA A 196 -13.01 -7.50 -11.47
C ALA A 196 -11.63 -7.07 -11.96
N ARG A 197 -11.61 -6.13 -12.91
CA ARG A 197 -10.39 -5.47 -13.35
C ARG A 197 -9.94 -4.51 -12.25
N ILE A 198 -8.64 -4.54 -11.93
CA ILE A 198 -8.04 -3.74 -10.86
C ILE A 198 -7.24 -2.60 -11.47
N GLY A 199 -7.53 -1.37 -11.03
CA GLY A 199 -6.66 -0.21 -11.22
C GLY A 199 -5.91 0.07 -9.92
N LEU A 200 -4.65 0.45 -10.00
CA LEU A 200 -3.87 0.92 -8.85
C LEU A 200 -3.76 2.44 -8.92
N TRP A 201 -3.94 3.12 -7.80
CA TRP A 201 -3.70 4.56 -7.70
C TRP A 201 -3.17 4.96 -6.33
N GLY A 202 -2.15 5.82 -6.32
CA GLY A 202 -1.86 6.70 -5.21
C GLY A 202 -1.03 7.92 -5.62
N TYR A 203 -0.91 8.86 -4.68
CA TYR A 203 -0.13 10.09 -4.83
C TYR A 203 0.81 10.29 -3.64
N SER A 204 1.96 10.94 -3.82
CA SER A 204 2.97 11.14 -2.77
C SER A 204 3.48 9.79 -2.21
N GLU A 205 3.40 9.55 -0.91
CA GLU A 205 3.59 8.21 -0.33
C GLU A 205 2.78 7.13 -1.07
N GLY A 206 1.51 7.40 -1.35
CA GLY A 206 0.64 6.51 -2.11
C GLY A 206 1.14 6.26 -3.52
N GLY A 207 1.80 7.24 -4.15
CA GLY A 207 2.41 7.08 -5.46
C GLY A 207 3.58 6.09 -5.43
N ALA A 208 4.40 6.13 -4.37
CA ALA A 208 5.42 5.11 -4.17
C ALA A 208 4.82 3.74 -3.85
N ALA A 209 3.79 3.68 -3.00
CA ALA A 209 3.09 2.43 -2.69
C ALA A 209 2.47 1.79 -3.94
N SER A 210 1.87 2.60 -4.83
CA SER A 210 1.26 2.16 -6.07
C SER A 210 2.29 1.59 -7.05
N LEU A 211 3.44 2.25 -7.23
CA LEU A 211 4.54 1.67 -8.04
C LEU A 211 5.16 0.41 -7.42
N TRP A 212 5.26 0.32 -6.09
CA TRP A 212 5.69 -0.91 -5.43
C TRP A 212 4.69 -2.05 -5.67
N ALA A 213 3.39 -1.79 -5.56
CA ALA A 213 2.35 -2.74 -5.93
C ALA A 213 2.46 -3.14 -7.40
N ALA A 214 2.72 -2.19 -8.31
CA ALA A 214 2.88 -2.48 -9.73
C ALA A 214 4.06 -3.44 -10.00
N GLN A 215 5.21 -3.19 -9.38
CA GLN A 215 6.41 -4.05 -9.45
C GLN A 215 6.11 -5.46 -8.90
N LEU A 216 5.40 -5.55 -7.78
CA LEU A 216 5.14 -6.80 -7.07
C LEU A 216 3.98 -7.62 -7.66
N ALA A 217 3.07 -7.00 -8.42
CA ALA A 217 1.80 -7.61 -8.85
C ALA A 217 1.98 -8.98 -9.53
N ALA A 218 2.92 -9.15 -10.44
CA ALA A 218 3.07 -10.44 -11.12
C ALA A 218 3.65 -11.56 -10.24
N GLY A 219 4.46 -11.22 -9.24
CA GLY A 219 5.11 -12.20 -8.35
C GLY A 219 4.32 -12.50 -7.08
N TYR A 220 3.69 -11.47 -6.50
CA TYR A 220 2.95 -11.55 -5.25
C TYR A 220 1.44 -11.70 -5.48
N ALA A 221 0.92 -10.91 -6.41
CA ALA A 221 -0.45 -10.68 -6.90
C ALA A 221 -1.06 -11.49 -8.05
N PRO A 222 -0.52 -12.63 -8.54
CA PRO A 222 -0.66 -13.04 -9.95
C PRO A 222 -2.09 -13.32 -10.42
N GLU A 223 -3.01 -13.59 -9.49
CA GLU A 223 -4.42 -13.84 -9.78
C GLU A 223 -5.25 -12.55 -9.96
N LEU A 224 -4.73 -11.39 -9.55
CA LEU A 224 -5.39 -10.10 -9.78
C LEU A 224 -5.24 -9.66 -11.24
N THR A 225 -6.35 -9.26 -11.85
CA THR A 225 -6.33 -8.68 -13.20
C THR A 225 -6.04 -7.18 -13.12
N VAL A 226 -4.78 -6.83 -12.85
CA VAL A 226 -4.32 -5.43 -12.85
C VAL A 226 -4.22 -4.91 -14.28
N VAL A 227 -4.87 -3.79 -14.57
CA VAL A 227 -4.98 -3.25 -15.93
C VAL A 227 -4.39 -1.87 -16.13
N GLY A 228 -3.98 -1.23 -15.05
CA GLY A 228 -3.23 0.02 -15.07
C GLY A 228 -2.84 0.44 -13.67
N ASP A 229 -1.74 1.18 -13.59
CA ASP A 229 -1.27 1.86 -12.39
C ASP A 229 -1.14 3.35 -12.70
N ALA A 230 -1.71 4.21 -11.85
CA ALA A 230 -1.52 5.66 -11.91
C ALA A 230 -0.83 6.12 -10.63
N SER A 231 0.38 6.65 -10.76
CA SER A 231 1.23 6.99 -9.62
C SER A 231 1.79 8.40 -9.79
N GLY A 232 1.61 9.28 -8.81
CA GLY A 232 2.14 10.64 -8.90
C GLY A 232 2.84 11.15 -7.64
N GLY A 233 3.65 12.21 -7.79
CA GLY A 233 4.40 12.80 -6.68
C GLY A 233 5.37 11.80 -6.04
N ILE A 234 6.09 11.02 -6.84
CA ILE A 234 6.65 9.73 -6.42
C ILE A 234 7.98 9.91 -5.65
N PRO A 235 8.07 9.56 -4.34
CA PRO A 235 9.35 9.53 -3.62
C PRO A 235 10.19 8.31 -4.04
N GLY A 236 10.79 8.38 -5.24
CA GLY A 236 11.50 7.25 -5.86
C GLY A 236 12.85 6.87 -5.22
N ASP A 237 13.51 7.82 -4.57
CA ASP A 237 14.80 7.66 -3.89
C ASP A 237 14.76 8.39 -2.54
N LEU A 238 14.48 7.62 -1.48
CA LEU A 238 14.31 8.17 -0.14
C LEU A 238 15.55 8.91 0.40
N LYS A 239 16.76 8.63 -0.11
CA LYS A 239 17.96 9.39 0.29
C LYS A 239 17.98 10.79 -0.35
N GLN A 240 17.55 10.90 -1.60
CA GLN A 240 17.41 12.20 -2.26
C GLN A 240 16.29 13.02 -1.63
N VAL A 241 15.15 12.37 -1.33
CA VAL A 241 14.05 13.02 -0.60
C VAL A 241 14.53 13.48 0.77
N ALA A 242 15.20 12.62 1.55
CA ALA A 242 15.74 12.99 2.86
C ALA A 242 16.68 14.21 2.80
N ALA A 243 17.58 14.26 1.80
CA ALA A 243 18.49 15.39 1.61
C ALA A 243 17.76 16.70 1.25
N GLY A 244 16.64 16.63 0.52
CA GLY A 244 15.81 17.79 0.19
C GLY A 244 14.96 18.28 1.37
N LEU A 245 14.59 17.39 2.29
CA LEU A 245 13.74 17.70 3.44
C LEU A 245 14.53 18.16 4.68
N ASP A 246 15.76 17.69 4.90
CA ASP A 246 16.51 17.91 6.14
C ASP A 246 16.75 19.41 6.42
N GLY A 247 16.24 19.88 7.57
CA GLY A 247 16.28 21.29 7.97
C GLY A 247 15.29 22.22 7.23
N GLY A 248 14.45 21.70 6.33
CA GLY A 248 13.47 22.46 5.56
C GLY A 248 12.10 22.58 6.23
N ALA A 249 11.14 23.22 5.54
CA ALA A 249 9.77 23.37 6.04
C ALA A 249 9.04 22.04 6.22
N PHE A 250 9.41 21.02 5.45
CA PHE A 250 8.80 19.70 5.42
C PHE A 250 9.64 18.62 6.13
N SER A 251 10.60 19.00 6.97
CA SER A 251 11.45 18.08 7.75
C SER A 251 10.68 17.04 8.57
N GLY A 252 9.43 17.32 8.92
CA GLY A 252 8.56 16.36 9.62
C GLY A 252 8.43 15.02 8.88
N PHE A 253 8.35 15.04 7.54
CA PHE A 253 8.28 13.80 6.75
C PHE A 253 9.57 12.97 6.83
N LEU A 254 10.73 13.60 7.03
CA LEU A 254 11.98 12.88 7.27
C LEU A 254 11.95 12.17 8.63
N ALA A 255 11.39 12.81 9.67
CA ALA A 255 11.20 12.17 10.96
C ALA A 255 10.21 11.00 10.87
N ASP A 256 9.09 11.19 10.16
CA ASP A 256 8.12 10.12 9.92
C ASP A 256 8.76 8.95 9.17
N ALA A 257 9.58 9.21 8.14
CA ALA A 257 10.30 8.17 7.39
C ALA A 257 11.31 7.41 8.25
N ALA A 258 12.06 8.09 9.11
CA ALA A 258 12.97 7.42 10.03
C ALA A 258 12.21 6.48 10.99
N ILE A 259 11.07 6.93 11.53
CA ILE A 259 10.24 6.13 12.45
C ILE A 259 9.56 4.95 11.70
N GLY A 260 8.98 5.21 10.53
CA GLY A 260 8.28 4.21 9.73
C GLY A 260 9.19 3.11 9.19
N ILE A 261 10.37 3.48 8.67
CA ILE A 261 11.39 2.52 8.24
C ILE A 261 11.90 1.70 9.43
N GLN A 262 12.08 2.30 10.60
CA GLN A 262 12.44 1.54 11.80
C GLN A 262 11.34 0.54 12.20
N ALA A 263 10.07 0.95 12.12
CA ALA A 263 8.94 0.07 12.41
C ALA A 263 8.87 -1.13 11.43
N ALA A 264 9.27 -0.94 10.17
CA ALA A 264 9.40 -1.99 9.17
C ALA A 264 10.71 -2.82 9.29
N HIS A 265 11.74 -2.27 9.92
CA HIS A 265 13.07 -2.86 10.06
C HIS A 265 13.59 -2.75 11.51
N PRO A 266 13.00 -3.50 12.47
CA PRO A 266 13.29 -3.35 13.90
C PRO A 266 14.72 -3.77 14.30
N ALA A 267 15.48 -4.39 13.41
CA ALA A 267 16.89 -4.73 13.61
C ALA A 267 17.82 -3.50 13.53
N LEU A 268 17.37 -2.39 12.90
CA LEU A 268 18.15 -1.16 12.81
C LEU A 268 18.28 -0.47 14.19
N PRO A 269 19.45 0.11 14.51
CA PRO A 269 19.59 0.90 15.73
C PRO A 269 18.77 2.18 15.60
N PHE A 270 18.01 2.52 16.63
CA PHE A 270 17.17 3.72 16.65
C PHE A 270 17.15 4.40 18.01
N ASP A 271 16.56 3.79 19.04
CA ASP A 271 16.41 4.41 20.36
C ASP A 271 17.75 4.81 21.00
N SER A 272 18.82 4.03 20.74
CA SER A 272 20.17 4.32 21.20
C SER A 272 20.83 5.51 20.49
N LEU A 273 20.33 5.87 19.30
CA LEU A 273 20.81 7.02 18.53
C LEU A 273 20.14 8.32 18.97
N LEU A 274 18.98 8.27 19.61
CA LEU A 274 18.16 9.44 19.92
C LEU A 274 18.65 10.17 21.18
N ASN A 275 18.80 11.49 21.08
CA ASN A 275 18.89 12.36 22.25
C ASN A 275 17.47 12.62 22.83
N ASP A 276 17.36 13.44 23.87
CA ASP A 276 16.08 13.70 24.52
C ASP A 276 15.09 14.47 23.62
N GLN A 277 15.58 15.35 22.73
CA GLN A 277 14.75 15.99 21.72
C GLN A 277 14.26 14.98 20.67
N GLY A 278 15.11 14.03 20.27
CA GLY A 278 14.73 12.95 19.35
C GLY A 278 13.66 12.04 19.94
N LYS A 279 13.78 11.67 21.22
CA LYS A 279 12.74 10.89 21.92
C LYS A 279 11.42 11.65 21.99
N GLU A 280 11.46 12.97 22.20
CA GLU A 280 10.25 13.80 22.18
C GLU A 280 9.67 13.90 20.77
N ALA A 281 10.49 14.13 19.74
CA ALA A 281 10.05 14.17 18.35
C ALA A 281 9.36 12.86 17.93
N VAL A 282 9.86 11.71 18.35
CA VAL A 282 9.20 10.41 18.13
C VAL A 282 7.84 10.34 18.82
N ARG A 283 7.72 10.81 20.07
CA ARG A 283 6.42 10.88 20.75
C ARG A 283 5.45 11.81 20.05
N THR A 284 5.93 13.00 19.63
CA THR A 284 5.13 13.98 18.90
C THR A 284 4.62 13.38 17.58
N ALA A 285 5.52 12.89 16.72
CA ALA A 285 5.18 12.31 15.42
C ALA A 285 4.15 11.16 15.53
N LYS A 286 4.30 10.28 16.52
CA LYS A 286 3.34 9.18 16.79
C LYS A 286 2.00 9.64 17.40
N SER A 287 1.86 10.92 17.73
CA SER A 287 0.64 11.48 18.34
C SER A 287 -0.12 12.42 17.40
N VAL A 288 0.49 12.82 16.28
CA VAL A 288 -0.08 13.80 15.35
C VAL A 288 -0.24 13.20 13.95
N CYS A 289 -1.06 13.86 13.14
CA CYS A 289 -1.24 13.58 11.73
C CYS A 289 -0.46 14.59 10.87
N LEU A 290 -0.64 14.51 9.55
CA LEU A 290 0.01 15.33 8.51
C LEU A 290 0.33 16.77 8.94
N ALA A 291 -0.69 17.60 9.20
CA ALA A 291 -0.48 19.01 9.51
C ALA A 291 0.28 19.19 10.84
N GLY A 292 0.00 18.34 11.81
CA GLY A 292 0.69 18.34 13.10
C GLY A 292 2.17 17.96 12.96
N THR A 293 2.52 16.96 12.15
CA THR A 293 3.91 16.58 11.89
C THR A 293 4.65 17.72 11.20
N VAL A 294 4.08 18.27 10.13
CA VAL A 294 4.71 19.35 9.36
C VAL A 294 4.96 20.56 10.26
N THR A 295 3.96 20.97 11.05
CA THR A 295 4.09 22.16 11.92
C THR A 295 5.02 21.94 13.11
N ALA A 296 4.97 20.79 13.77
CA ALA A 296 5.76 20.54 14.98
C ALA A 296 7.25 20.36 14.69
N LEU A 297 7.60 19.85 13.51
CA LEU A 297 8.98 19.48 13.15
C LEU A 297 9.56 20.34 12.02
N ALA A 298 8.87 21.40 11.59
CA ALA A 298 9.37 22.35 10.59
C ALA A 298 10.75 22.91 10.97
N GLY A 299 11.66 22.95 10.00
CA GLY A 299 13.00 23.51 10.12
C GLY A 299 13.98 22.70 10.96
N LYS A 300 13.57 21.53 11.48
CA LYS A 300 14.44 20.65 12.28
C LYS A 300 15.32 19.81 11.36
N SER A 301 16.55 19.55 11.79
CA SER A 301 17.45 18.63 11.10
C SER A 301 17.61 17.34 11.90
N ILE A 302 17.88 16.22 11.23
CA ILE A 302 18.10 14.92 11.86
C ILE A 302 19.21 14.96 12.91
N LYS A 303 20.22 15.83 12.71
CA LYS A 303 21.32 16.02 13.66
C LYS A 303 20.83 16.57 15.01
N ASP A 304 19.73 17.32 15.02
CA ASP A 304 19.15 17.90 16.24
C ASP A 304 18.54 16.81 17.14
N PHE A 305 18.21 15.65 16.57
CA PHE A 305 17.52 14.55 17.26
C PHE A 305 18.44 13.41 17.71
N THR A 306 19.72 13.42 17.33
CA THR A 306 20.65 12.33 17.65
C THR A 306 21.66 12.70 18.74
N THR A 307 22.12 11.71 19.51
CA THR A 307 23.08 11.89 20.63
C THR A 307 24.43 12.42 20.18
N ALA A 308 24.87 12.04 18.98
CA ALA A 308 26.16 12.43 18.41
C ALA A 308 26.06 13.52 17.33
N GLY A 309 24.88 14.11 17.12
CA GLY A 309 24.69 15.09 16.04
C GLY A 309 24.94 14.50 14.65
N LEU A 310 24.51 13.25 14.44
CA LEU A 310 24.76 12.49 13.23
C LEU A 310 24.16 13.19 12.01
N THR A 311 24.97 13.35 10.97
CA THR A 311 24.48 13.72 9.64
C THR A 311 23.71 12.56 9.00
N LEU A 312 22.97 12.82 7.92
CA LEU A 312 22.33 11.77 7.12
C LEU A 312 23.33 10.68 6.69
N ASP A 313 24.49 11.07 6.17
CA ASP A 313 25.53 10.13 5.74
C ASP A 313 26.03 9.24 6.89
N GLN A 314 26.24 9.82 8.07
CA GLN A 314 26.65 9.07 9.26
C GLN A 314 25.55 8.15 9.77
N LEU A 315 24.29 8.57 9.68
CA LEU A 315 23.12 7.74 9.99
C LEU A 315 23.05 6.54 9.04
N TYR A 316 23.28 6.75 7.74
CA TYR A 316 23.25 5.69 6.72
C TYR A 316 24.31 4.60 6.95
N GLN A 317 25.39 4.90 7.67
CA GLN A 317 26.41 3.91 8.05
C GLN A 317 26.06 3.12 9.31
N GLN A 318 25.05 3.52 10.09
CA GLN A 318 24.66 2.81 11.31
C GLN A 318 24.12 1.43 10.94
N ARG A 319 24.62 0.40 11.63
CA ARG A 319 24.39 -1.01 11.29
C ARG A 319 23.45 -1.67 12.30
N GLY A 320 22.46 -2.37 11.77
CA GLY A 320 21.54 -3.20 12.51
C GLY A 320 22.14 -4.52 12.97
N THR A 321 21.41 -5.20 13.84
CA THR A 321 21.77 -6.54 14.35
C THR A 321 21.69 -7.62 13.27
N ASP A 322 20.95 -7.36 12.19
CA ASP A 322 20.87 -8.22 10.99
C ASP A 322 22.03 -7.97 10.00
N GLY A 323 22.97 -7.09 10.35
CA GLY A 323 24.14 -6.77 9.55
C GLY A 323 23.89 -5.77 8.43
N ARG A 324 22.66 -5.32 8.17
CA ARG A 324 22.38 -4.26 7.17
C ARG A 324 22.58 -2.88 7.78
N THR A 325 22.98 -1.90 6.96
CA THR A 325 22.99 -0.49 7.38
C THR A 325 21.66 0.20 7.04
N TRP A 326 21.38 1.32 7.71
CA TRP A 326 20.30 2.23 7.32
C TRP A 326 20.34 2.57 5.83
N GLY A 327 21.53 2.88 5.31
CA GLY A 327 21.72 3.19 3.89
C GLY A 327 21.30 2.05 2.97
N GLN A 328 21.63 0.80 3.32
CA GLN A 328 21.24 -0.38 2.53
C GLN A 328 19.73 -0.65 2.61
N VAL A 329 19.12 -0.43 3.78
CA VAL A 329 17.67 -0.55 3.93
C VAL A 329 16.93 0.49 3.10
N LEU A 330 17.40 1.75 3.09
CA LEU A 330 16.82 2.80 2.25
C LEU A 330 17.04 2.56 0.75
N ASP A 331 18.20 2.03 0.35
CA ASP A 331 18.45 1.66 -1.04
C ASP A 331 17.50 0.56 -1.53
N ALA A 332 17.08 -0.34 -0.64
CA ALA A 332 16.10 -1.38 -0.95
C ALA A 332 14.67 -0.83 -1.14
N GLN A 333 14.39 0.42 -0.72
CA GLN A 333 13.11 1.08 -0.95
C GLN A 333 13.04 1.83 -2.29
N LYS A 334 14.16 1.93 -3.03
CA LYS A 334 14.20 2.68 -4.28
C LYS A 334 13.26 2.08 -5.32
N LEU A 335 12.58 2.96 -6.06
CA LEU A 335 11.75 2.59 -7.19
C LEU A 335 12.57 2.63 -8.48
N GLY A 336 12.19 1.80 -9.46
CA GLY A 336 12.88 1.75 -10.75
C GLY A 336 14.24 1.06 -10.72
N VAL A 337 14.66 0.47 -9.61
CA VAL A 337 15.85 -0.38 -9.54
C VAL A 337 15.49 -1.85 -9.75
N ASN A 338 16.39 -2.62 -10.34
CA ASN A 338 16.20 -4.05 -10.62
C ASN A 338 14.90 -4.36 -11.39
N LEU A 339 14.41 -3.46 -12.25
CA LEU A 339 13.16 -3.68 -12.98
C LEU A 339 13.14 -4.97 -13.81
N GLY A 340 14.30 -5.46 -14.27
CA GLY A 340 14.41 -6.75 -14.93
C GLY A 340 14.02 -7.96 -14.08
N THR A 341 13.89 -7.83 -12.75
CA THR A 341 13.36 -8.89 -11.86
C THR A 341 11.85 -8.82 -11.68
N TYR A 342 11.20 -7.73 -12.11
CA TYR A 342 9.77 -7.54 -12.03
C TYR A 342 9.11 -7.72 -13.39
N ARG A 343 7.84 -8.14 -13.40
CA ARG A 343 7.04 -8.21 -14.63
C ARG A 343 5.83 -7.29 -14.50
N ILE A 344 5.97 -6.08 -15.03
CA ILE A 344 4.89 -5.09 -15.09
C ILE A 344 4.20 -5.23 -16.45
N ALA A 345 3.14 -6.04 -16.51
CA ALA A 345 2.48 -6.43 -17.76
C ALA A 345 1.35 -5.49 -18.22
N PHE A 346 1.14 -4.40 -17.50
CA PHE A 346 0.08 -3.41 -17.74
C PHE A 346 0.69 -2.01 -17.85
N PRO A 347 -0.03 -1.05 -18.46
CA PRO A 347 0.45 0.32 -18.57
C PRO A 347 0.56 1.03 -17.23
N VAL A 348 1.50 1.96 -17.13
CA VAL A 348 1.71 2.83 -15.97
C VAL A 348 1.54 4.28 -16.40
N LEU A 349 0.83 5.10 -15.64
CA LEU A 349 0.81 6.55 -15.77
C LEU A 349 1.59 7.14 -14.60
N GLN A 350 2.75 7.71 -14.88
CA GLN A 350 3.50 8.47 -13.90
C GLN A 350 3.24 9.97 -14.10
N TYR A 351 3.10 10.72 -13.01
CA TYR A 351 2.88 12.17 -13.12
C TYR A 351 3.45 12.96 -11.95
N ARG A 352 3.76 14.24 -12.18
CA ARG A 352 4.30 15.13 -11.15
C ARG A 352 3.97 16.60 -11.35
N GLY A 353 4.18 17.36 -10.28
CA GLY A 353 4.17 18.82 -10.33
C GLY A 353 5.40 19.37 -11.03
N ALA A 354 5.24 20.49 -11.72
CA ALA A 354 6.35 21.24 -12.28
C ALA A 354 7.16 21.97 -11.19
N LEU A 355 6.49 22.30 -10.08
CA LEU A 355 7.03 23.11 -8.98
C LEU A 355 7.01 22.34 -7.65
N ASP A 356 7.16 21.01 -7.71
CA ASP A 356 7.14 20.16 -6.53
C ASP A 356 8.24 20.57 -5.54
N GLU A 357 7.81 20.98 -4.36
CA GLU A 357 8.62 21.50 -3.27
C GLU A 357 8.90 20.47 -2.17
N VAL A 358 8.26 19.30 -2.24
CA VAL A 358 8.36 18.22 -1.25
C VAL A 358 9.20 17.07 -1.80
N ILE A 359 8.89 16.64 -3.03
CA ILE A 359 9.55 15.55 -3.72
C ILE A 359 10.47 16.14 -4.80
N PRO A 360 11.79 15.92 -4.71
CA PRO A 360 12.71 16.38 -5.74
C PRO A 360 12.36 15.78 -7.11
N THR A 361 11.99 16.62 -8.07
CA THR A 361 11.59 16.18 -9.43
C THR A 361 12.60 15.25 -10.12
N ALA A 362 13.90 15.38 -9.79
CA ALA A 362 14.95 14.48 -10.26
C ALA A 362 14.72 13.01 -9.89
N THR A 363 14.14 12.72 -8.71
CA THR A 363 13.83 11.34 -8.34
C THR A 363 12.68 10.77 -9.16
N GLU A 364 11.68 11.59 -9.50
CA GLU A 364 10.53 11.15 -10.30
C GLU A 364 10.94 10.93 -11.76
N ASP A 365 11.73 11.86 -12.32
CA ASP A 365 12.28 11.75 -13.67
C ASP A 365 13.19 10.51 -13.81
N ALA A 366 13.94 10.16 -12.76
CA ALA A 366 14.77 8.95 -12.72
C ALA A 366 13.94 7.66 -12.72
N VAL A 367 12.85 7.61 -11.93
CA VAL A 367 11.94 6.45 -11.92
C VAL A 367 11.31 6.26 -13.29
N ARG A 368 10.80 7.33 -13.91
CA ARG A 368 10.27 7.28 -15.28
C ARG A 368 11.31 6.74 -16.27
N THR A 369 12.51 7.30 -16.23
CA THR A 369 13.61 6.88 -17.12
C THR A 369 13.92 5.39 -16.98
N ALA A 370 13.96 4.89 -15.74
CA ALA A 370 14.20 3.48 -15.48
C ALA A 370 13.06 2.59 -16.01
N TYR A 371 11.81 3.00 -15.84
CA TYR A 371 10.65 2.28 -16.37
C TYR A 371 10.68 2.21 -17.90
N CYS A 372 11.02 3.31 -18.58
CA CYS A 372 11.20 3.32 -20.04
C CYS A 372 12.34 2.41 -20.49
N ALA A 373 13.49 2.43 -19.79
CA ALA A 373 14.62 1.56 -20.11
C ALA A 373 14.32 0.06 -19.89
N ALA A 374 13.30 -0.26 -19.10
CA ALA A 374 12.83 -1.62 -18.86
C ALA A 374 11.62 -2.03 -19.74
N ASP A 375 11.32 -1.27 -20.80
CA ASP A 375 10.20 -1.48 -21.72
C ASP A 375 8.82 -1.54 -21.03
N VAL A 376 8.69 -0.93 -19.85
CA VAL A 376 7.38 -0.75 -19.20
C VAL A 376 6.62 0.33 -19.97
N ARG A 377 5.38 0.02 -20.34
CA ARG A 377 4.53 0.95 -21.10
C ARG A 377 4.08 2.11 -20.20
N THR A 378 4.91 3.13 -20.11
CA THR A 378 4.73 4.25 -19.21
C THR A 378 4.28 5.48 -20.00
N GLY A 379 3.23 6.13 -19.53
CA GLY A 379 2.91 7.51 -19.90
C GLY A 379 3.39 8.46 -18.82
N TRP A 380 3.76 9.67 -19.21
CA TRP A 380 4.20 10.72 -18.30
C TRP A 380 3.34 11.97 -18.44
N LYS A 381 3.05 12.63 -17.32
CA LYS A 381 2.40 13.94 -17.34
C LYS A 381 2.99 14.88 -16.31
N VAL A 382 3.25 16.12 -16.73
CA VAL A 382 3.68 17.19 -15.83
C VAL A 382 2.56 18.21 -15.73
N TYR A 383 2.24 18.59 -14.49
CA TYR A 383 1.19 19.55 -14.18
C TYR A 383 1.79 20.89 -13.74
N PRO A 384 1.17 22.04 -14.07
CA PRO A 384 1.63 23.36 -13.63
C PRO A 384 1.18 23.62 -12.18
N GLY A 385 1.68 22.81 -11.24
CA GLY A 385 1.35 22.88 -9.82
C GLY A 385 2.54 22.52 -8.93
N ASP A 386 2.37 22.85 -7.64
CA ASP A 386 3.19 22.36 -6.53
C ASP A 386 2.80 20.92 -6.14
N HIS A 387 3.35 20.38 -5.05
CA HIS A 387 3.10 19.00 -4.65
C HIS A 387 1.61 18.72 -4.39
N LEU A 388 0.89 19.57 -3.65
CA LEU A 388 -0.52 19.28 -3.29
C LEU A 388 -1.53 19.70 -4.37
N LEU A 389 -1.27 20.81 -5.07
CA LEU A 389 -2.13 21.27 -6.15
C LEU A 389 -2.15 20.27 -7.31
N THR A 390 -1.02 19.61 -7.56
CA THR A 390 -0.91 18.62 -8.64
C THR A 390 -1.84 17.43 -8.44
N ASP A 391 -2.00 16.92 -7.21
CA ASP A 391 -2.92 15.81 -6.94
C ASP A 391 -4.34 16.13 -7.43
N ASN A 392 -4.85 17.29 -7.00
CA ASN A 392 -6.16 17.81 -7.40
C ASN A 392 -6.28 18.02 -8.92
N GLN A 393 -5.24 18.56 -9.56
CA GLN A 393 -5.22 18.77 -11.01
C GLN A 393 -5.25 17.45 -11.80
N ALA A 394 -4.67 16.38 -11.24
CA ALA A 394 -4.53 15.10 -11.91
C ALA A 394 -5.78 14.21 -11.82
N VAL A 395 -6.63 14.39 -10.80
CA VAL A 395 -7.81 13.54 -10.53
C VAL A 395 -8.62 13.19 -11.77
N GLY A 396 -9.05 14.21 -12.53
CA GLY A 396 -9.89 13.99 -13.71
C GLY A 396 -9.19 13.17 -14.80
N ASP A 397 -7.90 13.42 -15.00
CA ASP A 397 -7.09 12.69 -15.98
C ASP A 397 -6.84 11.25 -15.54
N VAL A 398 -6.51 11.03 -14.27
CA VAL A 398 -6.28 9.68 -13.72
C VAL A 398 -7.55 8.83 -13.82
N VAL A 399 -8.69 9.37 -13.39
CA VAL A 399 -10.00 8.68 -13.48
C VAL A 399 -10.34 8.32 -14.93
N SER A 400 -10.11 9.25 -15.86
CA SER A 400 -10.32 9.04 -17.29
C SER A 400 -9.37 7.96 -17.84
N TRP A 401 -8.08 8.06 -17.51
CA TRP A 401 -7.04 7.13 -17.95
C TRP A 401 -7.29 5.70 -17.44
N LEU A 402 -7.66 5.55 -16.17
CA LEU A 402 -8.08 4.26 -15.60
C LEU A 402 -9.35 3.75 -16.28
N GLY A 403 -10.30 4.62 -16.61
CA GLY A 403 -11.50 4.27 -17.38
C GLY A 403 -11.17 3.65 -18.74
N ASP A 404 -10.22 4.23 -19.47
CA ASP A 404 -9.73 3.65 -20.72
C ASP A 404 -9.11 2.27 -20.50
N ARG A 405 -8.34 2.08 -19.42
CA ARG A 405 -7.80 0.76 -19.07
C ARG A 405 -8.91 -0.23 -18.77
N PHE A 406 -9.90 0.13 -17.95
CA PHE A 406 -11.08 -0.70 -17.66
C PHE A 406 -11.94 -1.01 -18.88
N ALA A 407 -11.93 -0.16 -19.90
CA ALA A 407 -12.57 -0.41 -21.20
C ALA A 407 -11.69 -1.24 -22.17
N GLY A 408 -10.47 -1.62 -21.78
CA GLY A 408 -9.55 -2.42 -22.60
C GLY A 408 -8.88 -1.62 -23.72
N ARG A 409 -8.90 -0.28 -23.64
CA ARG A 409 -8.24 0.58 -24.62
C ARG A 409 -6.74 0.61 -24.36
N ALA A 410 -5.97 0.52 -25.44
CA ALA A 410 -4.51 0.63 -25.38
C ALA A 410 -4.10 1.96 -24.73
N ALA A 411 -3.12 1.91 -23.83
CA ALA A 411 -2.47 3.11 -23.32
C ALA A 411 -1.48 3.66 -24.35
N GLN A 412 -1.43 4.98 -24.46
CA GLN A 412 -0.28 5.65 -25.06
C GLN A 412 0.90 5.53 -24.12
N SER A 413 2.08 5.31 -24.70
CA SER A 413 3.37 5.28 -24.04
C SER A 413 4.15 6.48 -24.53
N ASP A 414 4.91 7.11 -23.65
CA ASP A 414 5.89 8.13 -24.01
C ASP A 414 7.34 7.71 -23.68
N CYS A 415 7.49 6.44 -23.30
CA CYS A 415 8.57 5.58 -23.75
C CYS A 415 8.22 5.07 -25.17
#